data_AF-A0A3A6EZF6-F1
#
_entry.id   AF-A0A3A6EZF6-F1
#
_cell.length_a   1.000
_cell.length_b   1.000
_cell.length_c   1.000
_cell.angle_alpha   90.00
_cell.angle_beta   90.00
_cell.angle_gamma   90.00
#
_symmetry.space_group_name_H-M   'P 1'
#
loop_
_entity.id
_entity.type
_entity.pdbx_description
1 polymer ?
#
loop_
_entity_poly.entity_id
_entity_poly.type
_entity_poly.pdbx_seq_one_letter_code
_entity_poly.pdbx_strand_id
1 'polypeptide(L)' 'MILALVCKGKYASNRVISVIFSVILNLGEIPEPIRERITSVSEQETLTDWAKIAVQSASMEEFVKKISE' A
#
# COMPACT_ATOMS: atom_id res chain seq x y z
N MET A 1 -4.01 15.17 -12.66
CA MET A 1 -4.91 14.08 -13.11
C MET A 1 -4.21 12.94 -13.86
N ILE A 2 -2.92 13.08 -14.24
CA ILE A 2 -2.20 12.07 -15.04
C ILE A 2 -1.66 10.90 -14.17
N LEU A 3 -1.33 11.14 -12.90
CA LEU A 3 -0.81 10.09 -12.00
C LEU A 3 -1.81 8.93 -11.77
N ALA A 4 -3.11 9.23 -11.72
CA ALA A 4 -4.16 8.22 -11.52
C ALA A 4 -4.33 7.27 -12.72
N LEU A 5 -3.93 7.70 -13.93
CA LEU A 5 -4.06 6.92 -15.16
C LEU A 5 -2.93 5.91 -15.34
N VAL A 6 -1.69 6.24 -14.91
CA VAL A 6 -0.55 5.30 -14.95
C VAL A 6 -0.79 4.11 -14.03
N CYS A 7 -1.47 4.35 -12.90
CA CYS A 7 -1.87 3.31 -11.96
C CYS A 7 -2.87 2.32 -12.59
N LYS A 8 -3.91 2.79 -13.30
CA LYS A 8 -5.03 1.93 -13.74
C LYS A 8 -4.63 0.79 -14.68
N GLY A 9 -3.53 0.89 -15.42
CA GLY A 9 -3.10 -0.14 -16.39
C GLY A 9 -2.31 -1.32 -15.79
N LYS A 10 -1.67 -1.14 -14.63
CA LYS A 10 -0.78 -2.17 -14.02
C LYS A 10 -1.39 -2.90 -12.80
N TYR A 11 -2.47 -2.39 -12.20
CA TYR A 11 -3.12 -3.00 -11.02
C TYR A 11 -4.30 -3.94 -11.34
N ALA A 12 -4.51 -4.24 -12.63
CA ALA A 12 -5.58 -5.12 -13.06
C ALA A 12 -5.26 -6.59 -12.71
N SER A 13 -5.65 -7.03 -11.51
CA SER A 13 -6.36 -8.32 -11.28
C SER A 13 -6.57 -8.68 -9.79
N ASN A 14 -6.35 -7.79 -8.80
CA ASN A 14 -6.68 -8.12 -7.40
C ASN A 14 -7.36 -6.95 -6.68
N ARG A 15 -8.67 -7.06 -6.44
CA ARG A 15 -9.48 -6.07 -5.71
C ARG A 15 -8.86 -5.69 -4.37
N VAL A 16 -8.16 -6.62 -3.73
CA VAL A 16 -7.53 -6.46 -2.41
C VAL A 16 -6.37 -5.46 -2.44
N ILE A 17 -5.49 -5.53 -3.45
CA ILE A 17 -4.34 -4.62 -3.58
C ILE A 17 -4.82 -3.16 -3.72
N SER A 18 -5.89 -2.93 -4.48
CA SER A 18 -6.45 -1.60 -4.67
C SER A 18 -6.98 -0.97 -3.38
N VAL A 19 -7.58 -1.78 -2.49
CA VAL A 19 -8.10 -1.30 -1.20
C VAL A 19 -6.94 -0.96 -0.27
N ILE A 20 -5.92 -1.81 -0.23
CA ILE A 20 -4.74 -1.62 0.62
C ILE A 20 -3.99 -0.35 0.24
N PHE A 21 -3.77 -0.12 -1.07
CA PHE A 21 -3.18 1.12 -1.54
C PHE A 21 -3.98 2.35 -1.10
N SER A 22 -5.31 2.27 -1.14
CA SER A 22 -6.18 3.38 -0.72
C SER A 22 -6.08 3.65 0.79
N VAL A 23 -5.99 2.60 1.62
CA VAL A 23 -5.79 2.74 3.07
C VAL A 23 -4.42 3.36 3.38
N ILE A 24 -3.36 2.89 2.71
CA ILE A 24 -2.00 3.38 2.93
C ILE A 24 -1.85 4.83 2.44
N LEU A 25 -2.52 5.22 1.35
CA LEU A 25 -2.53 6.60 0.85
C LEU A 25 -3.17 7.60 1.83
N ASN A 26 -4.03 7.15 2.75
CA ASN A 26 -4.60 8.04 3.79
C ASN A 26 -3.55 8.53 4.79
N LEU A 27 -2.41 7.82 4.89
CA LEU A 27 -1.30 8.19 5.77
C LEU A 27 -0.38 9.25 5.16
N GLY A 28 -0.53 9.54 3.86
CA GLY A 28 0.31 10.48 3.12
C GLY A 28 0.84 9.88 1.81
N GLU A 29 1.87 10.53 1.25
CA GLU A 29 2.52 10.07 0.03
C GLU A 29 3.24 8.73 0.28
N ILE A 30 2.99 7.74 -0.58
CA ILE A 30 3.64 6.42 -0.49
C ILE A 30 5.03 6.52 -1.10
N PRO A 31 6.11 6.25 -0.34
CA PRO A 31 7.45 6.19 -0.89
C PRO A 31 7.58 5.09 -1.94
N GLU A 32 8.33 5.33 -3.03
CA GLU A 32 8.53 4.34 -4.10
C GLU A 32 8.99 2.95 -3.61
N PRO A 33 9.94 2.82 -2.66
CA PRO A 33 10.33 1.50 -2.15
C PRO A 33 9.18 0.68 -1.55
N ILE A 34 8.21 1.38 -0.96
CA ILE A 34 7.02 0.76 -0.34
C ILE A 34 6.02 0.38 -1.41
N ARG A 35 5.83 1.24 -2.42
CA ARG A 35 4.99 0.93 -3.59
C ARG A 35 5.46 -0.35 -4.27
N GLU A 36 6.77 -0.46 -4.55
CA GLU A 36 7.37 -1.64 -5.16
C GLU A 36 7.18 -2.89 -4.31
N ARG A 37 7.40 -2.79 -2.99
CA ARG A 37 7.15 -3.88 -2.04
C ARG A 37 5.70 -4.36 -2.09
N ILE A 38 4.72 -3.47 -1.96
CA ILE A 38 3.29 -3.83 -1.99
C ILE A 38 2.94 -4.54 -3.31
N THR A 39 3.47 -4.07 -4.43
CA THR A 39 3.21 -4.69 -5.74
C THR A 39 3.93 -6.01 -5.96
N SER A 40 4.98 -6.30 -5.19
CA SER A 40 5.78 -7.51 -5.31
C SER A 40 5.30 -8.64 -4.39
N VAL A 41 4.51 -8.32 -3.36
CA VAL A 41 3.95 -9.32 -2.43
C VAL A 41 2.77 -10.03 -3.09
N SER A 42 2.91 -11.33 -3.30
CA SER A 42 1.84 -12.22 -3.79
C SER A 42 0.95 -12.77 -2.68
N GLU A 43 1.42 -12.73 -1.43
CA GLU A 43 0.73 -13.26 -0.26
C GLU A 43 -0.35 -12.29 0.24
N GLN A 44 -1.60 -12.72 0.15
CA GLN A 44 -2.74 -11.91 0.56
C GLN A 44 -2.76 -11.63 2.08
N GLU A 45 -2.24 -12.56 2.89
CA GLU A 45 -2.15 -12.42 4.35
C GLU A 45 -1.24 -11.24 4.74
N THR A 46 -0.03 -11.20 4.20
CA THR A 46 0.94 -10.12 4.40
C THR A 46 0.35 -8.76 4.03
N LEU A 47 -0.32 -8.70 2.88
CA LEU A 47 -1.02 -7.52 2.41
C LEU A 47 -2.16 -7.08 3.36
N THR A 48 -2.91 -8.04 3.90
CA THR A 48 -3.99 -7.77 4.86
C THR A 48 -3.43 -7.26 6.19
N ASP A 49 -2.32 -7.80 6.66
CA ASP A 49 -1.68 -7.34 7.90
C ASP A 49 -1.10 -5.95 7.75
N TRP A 50 -0.50 -5.63 6.60
CA TRP A 50 -0.07 -4.27 6.31
C TRP A 50 -1.25 -3.29 6.27
N ALA A 51 -2.42 -3.71 5.78
CA ALA A 51 -3.62 -2.90 5.85
C ALA A 51 -4.06 -2.62 7.31
N LYS A 52 -4.02 -3.63 8.19
CA LYS A 52 -4.32 -3.46 9.62
C LYS A 52 -3.34 -2.50 10.28
N ILE A 53 -2.05 -2.65 10.00
CA ILE A 53 -0.99 -1.78 10.51
C ILE A 53 -1.20 -0.34 10.02
N ALA A 54 -1.56 -0.15 8.76
CA ALA A 54 -1.84 1.16 8.20
C ALA A 54 -3.03 1.85 8.89
N VAL A 55 -4.12 1.12 9.18
CA VAL A 55 -5.27 1.66 9.95
C VAL A 55 -4.87 2.07 11.37
N GLN A 56 -3.88 1.40 11.97
CA GLN A 56 -3.39 1.67 13.32
C GLN A 56 -2.24 2.68 13.36
N SER A 57 -1.78 3.19 12.22
CA SER A 57 -0.67 4.12 12.15
C SER A 57 -1.17 5.55 12.00
N ALA A 58 -0.53 6.50 12.66
CA ALA A 58 -0.88 7.91 12.58
C ALA A 58 -0.23 8.60 11.36
N SER A 59 0.87 8.05 10.82
CA SER A 59 1.57 8.60 9.66
C SER A 59 2.25 7.52 8.81
N MET A 60 2.72 7.92 7.62
CA MET A 60 3.48 7.05 6.72
C MET A 60 4.77 6.54 7.37
N GLU A 61 5.49 7.40 8.10
CA GLU A 61 6.74 7.03 8.77
C GLU A 61 6.50 5.95 9.84
N GLU A 62 5.42 6.07 10.61
CA GLU A 62 5.05 5.08 11.62
C GLU A 62 4.68 3.74 10.98
N PHE A 63 3.91 3.77 9.89
CA PHE A 63 3.58 2.58 9.13
C PHE A 63 4.82 1.87 8.59
N VAL A 64 5.73 2.61 7.94
CA VAL A 64 6.96 2.06 7.37
C VAL A 64 7.84 1.43 8.44
N LYS A 65 7.90 2.05 9.62
CA LYS A 65 8.64 1.48 10.77
C LYS A 65 8.04 0.13 11.19
N LYS A 66 6.72 0.04 11.36
CA LYS A 66 6.03 -1.18 11.82
C LYS A 66 6.12 -2.35 10.84
N ILE A 67 6.20 -2.12 9.53
CA ILE A 67 6.37 -3.19 8.54
C ILE A 67 7.85 -3.57 8.28
N SER A 68 8.78 -2.87 8.94
CA SER A 68 10.22 -3.11 8.83
C SER A 68 10.83 -3.75 10.08
N GLU A 69 10.07 -3.83 11.17
CA GLU A 69 10.35 -4.62 12.38
C GLU A 69 9.92 -6.08 12.20
#